data_AF-D3NWQ9-F1
#
_entry.id   AF-D3NWQ9-F1
#
_cell.length_a   1.000
_cell.length_b   1.000
_cell.length_c   1.000
_cell.angle_alpha   90.00
_cell.angle_beta   90.00
_cell.angle_gamma   90.00
#
_symmetry.space_group_name_H-M   'P 1'
#
loop_
_entity.id
_entity.type
_entity.pdbx_description
1 polymer ?
#
loop_
_entity_poly.entity_id
_entity_poly.type
_entity_poly.pdbx_seq_one_letter_code
_entity_poly.pdbx_strand_id
1 'polypeptide(L)'
;MLENGNSLVLDGQPKKGSLTPKSYRGGTDMFALRGEQIRAGRALKRWSRKQLAQEASRFHPVSEETIRDWEGIDGVINATTARANAVVRAFDEAGVELLNHGAPGARLRAVEQS
;
A
#
# COMPACT_ATOMS: atom_id res chain seq x y z
N MET A 1 -15.62 -7.25 53.05
CA MET A 1 -15.07 -8.44 52.37
C MET A 1 -16.09 -8.85 51.32
N LEU A 2 -15.88 -8.73 50.01
CA LEU A 2 -14.67 -8.58 49.21
C LEU A 2 -14.82 -7.37 48.28
N GLU A 3 -13.76 -6.55 48.24
CA GLU A 3 -13.50 -5.57 47.19
C GLU A 3 -13.10 -6.28 45.89
N ASN A 4 -13.11 -5.55 44.77
CA ASN A 4 -12.37 -5.72 43.50
C ASN A 4 -13.33 -5.34 42.34
N GLY A 5 -13.14 -4.29 41.55
CA GLY A 5 -11.98 -3.44 41.32
C GLY A 5 -12.22 -2.74 39.99
N ASN A 6 -13.03 -1.67 40.02
CA ASN A 6 -13.14 -0.69 38.95
C ASN A 6 -11.82 0.09 38.88
N SER A 7 -10.99 -0.13 37.85
CA SER A 7 -10.05 0.87 37.29
C SER A 7 -9.21 0.23 36.20
N LEU A 8 -9.21 0.82 35.00
CA LEU A 8 -7.96 1.16 34.31
C LEU A 8 -8.25 2.27 33.29
N VAL A 9 -8.21 3.49 33.85
CA VAL A 9 -7.60 4.71 33.30
C VAL A 9 -7.50 4.86 31.77
N LEU A 10 -8.22 5.88 31.31
CA LEU A 10 -7.84 6.72 30.18
C LEU A 10 -6.55 7.47 30.52
N ASP A 11 -5.42 7.11 29.92
CA ASP A 11 -4.49 8.10 29.36
C ASP A 11 -3.34 7.41 28.60
N GLY A 12 -3.31 7.65 27.30
CA GLY A 12 -2.27 7.19 26.40
C GLY A 12 -2.22 8.10 25.20
N GLN A 13 -2.00 9.40 25.43
CA GLN A 13 -1.69 10.36 24.38
C GLN A 13 -0.60 9.77 23.47
N PRO A 14 -0.77 9.75 22.13
CA PRO A 14 0.27 9.28 21.24
C PRO A 14 1.51 10.16 21.38
N LYS A 15 2.69 9.53 21.55
CA LYS A 15 3.96 10.24 21.63
C LYS A 15 4.15 11.11 20.38
N LYS A 16 4.40 12.40 20.62
CA LYS A 16 4.73 13.43 19.63
C LYS A 16 5.92 12.93 18.78
N GLY A 17 5.63 12.49 17.55
CA GLY A 17 6.62 11.89 16.64
C GLY A 17 6.13 10.68 15.83
N SER A 18 4.94 10.13 16.09
CA SER A 18 4.35 9.13 15.21
C SER A 18 3.72 9.80 13.98
N LEU A 19 4.35 9.67 12.80
CA LEU A 19 3.61 9.80 11.54
C LEU A 19 2.51 8.74 11.57
N THR A 20 1.30 9.16 11.91
CA THR A 20 0.10 8.34 11.74
C THR A 20 0.00 7.96 10.26
N PRO A 21 0.03 6.67 9.85
CA PRO A 21 -0.46 6.31 8.54
C PRO A 21 -1.92 6.76 8.49
N LYS A 22 -2.22 7.67 7.56
CA LYS A 22 -3.53 8.26 7.35
C LYS A 22 -4.52 7.13 7.06
N SER A 23 -5.20 6.67 8.11
CA SER A 23 -6.45 5.93 8.11
C SER A 23 -6.63 4.88 7.01
N TYR A 24 -6.03 3.70 7.18
CA TYR A 24 -6.72 2.46 6.79
C TYR A 24 -7.70 2.14 7.93
N ARG A 25 -8.86 2.81 7.89
CA ARG A 25 -9.94 2.61 8.87
C ARG A 25 -10.59 1.26 8.58
N GLY A 26 -10.73 0.45 9.63
CA GLY A 26 -11.11 -0.95 9.56
C GLY A 26 -12.43 -1.24 8.83
N GLY A 27 -12.40 -2.39 8.17
CA GLY A 27 -13.40 -2.99 7.29
C GLY A 27 -12.62 -3.79 6.27
N THR A 28 -13.01 -5.03 5.99
CA THR A 28 -12.39 -5.92 4.98
C THR A 28 -12.56 -5.39 3.55
N ASP A 29 -12.16 -4.14 3.28
CA ASP A 29 -11.84 -3.70 1.93
C ASP A 29 -10.43 -4.18 1.65
N MET A 30 -10.35 -5.44 1.22
CA MET A 30 -9.20 -5.98 0.51
C MET A 30 -8.79 -4.94 -0.52
N PHE A 31 -7.65 -4.27 -0.32
CA PHE A 31 -7.04 -3.42 -1.34
C PHE A 31 -6.70 -4.33 -2.51
N ALA A 32 -7.67 -4.52 -3.40
CA ALA A 32 -7.63 -5.48 -4.47
C ALA A 32 -6.77 -4.89 -5.58
N LEU A 33 -5.46 -5.02 -5.41
CA LEU A 33 -4.48 -4.56 -6.38
C LEU A 33 -4.74 -5.25 -7.72
N ARG A 34 -4.73 -4.47 -8.80
CA ARG A 34 -5.01 -4.97 -10.14
C ARG A 34 -3.78 -4.91 -11.04
N GLY A 35 -3.71 -5.81 -12.02
CA GLY A 35 -2.60 -5.84 -12.97
C GLY A 35 -2.50 -4.53 -13.77
N GLU A 36 -3.62 -3.94 -14.17
CA GLU A 36 -3.68 -2.64 -14.86
C GLU A 36 -3.05 -1.52 -14.06
N GLN A 37 -3.29 -1.50 -12.74
CA GLN A 37 -2.74 -0.49 -11.84
C GLN A 37 -1.23 -0.62 -11.70
N ILE A 38 -0.73 -1.87 -11.62
CA ILE A 38 0.71 -2.13 -11.59
C ILE A 38 1.35 -1.62 -12.89
N ARG A 39 0.78 -1.98 -14.06
CA ARG A 39 1.27 -1.51 -15.36
C ARG A 39 1.26 0.02 -15.46
N ALA A 40 0.15 0.66 -15.07
CA ALA A 40 -0.01 2.11 -15.11
C ALA A 40 0.97 2.83 -14.17
N GLY A 41 1.09 2.39 -12.92
CA GLY A 41 2.03 2.98 -11.96
C GLY A 41 3.47 2.87 -12.42
N ARG A 42 3.84 1.73 -13.02
CA ARG A 42 5.18 1.51 -13.56
C ARG A 42 5.47 2.40 -14.76
N ALA A 43 4.49 2.59 -15.65
CA ALA A 43 4.61 3.51 -16.78
C ALA A 43 4.83 4.97 -16.31
N LEU A 44 4.08 5.43 -15.30
CA LEU A 44 4.23 6.77 -14.73
C LEU A 44 5.62 7.01 -14.14
N LYS A 45 6.22 5.99 -13.51
CA LYS A 45 7.59 6.06 -12.97
C LYS A 45 8.69 5.69 -13.95
N ARG A 46 8.34 5.22 -15.14
CA ARG A 46 9.28 4.65 -16.12
C ARG A 46 10.15 3.55 -15.51
N TRP A 47 9.60 2.82 -14.54
CA TRP A 47 10.31 1.72 -13.89
C TRP A 47 10.28 0.48 -14.77
N SER A 48 11.34 -0.31 -14.76
CA SER A 48 11.32 -1.71 -15.20
C SER A 48 10.64 -2.60 -14.15
N ARG A 49 10.30 -3.85 -14.50
CA ARG A 49 9.75 -4.82 -13.54
C ARG A 49 10.76 -5.11 -12.42
N LYS A 50 12.03 -5.28 -12.78
CA LYS A 50 13.15 -5.38 -11.84
C LYS A 50 13.22 -4.22 -10.85
N GLN A 51 13.08 -2.97 -11.32
CA GLN A 51 13.09 -1.80 -10.44
C GLN A 51 11.91 -1.82 -9.47
N LEU A 52 10.69 -2.08 -9.95
CA LEU A 52 9.53 -2.21 -9.06
C LEU A 52 9.72 -3.32 -8.02
N ALA A 53 10.23 -4.48 -8.42
CA ALA A 53 10.51 -5.59 -7.52
C ALA A 53 11.55 -5.22 -6.45
N GLN A 54 12.60 -4.49 -6.84
CA GLN A 54 13.63 -3.99 -5.93
C GLN A 54 13.04 -3.01 -4.90
N GLU A 55 12.25 -2.04 -5.35
CA GLU A 55 11.61 -1.06 -4.46
C GLU A 55 10.58 -1.70 -3.52
N ALA A 56 9.76 -2.63 -4.03
CA ALA A 56 8.80 -3.37 -3.21
C ALA A 56 9.49 -4.30 -2.19
N SER A 57 10.62 -4.90 -2.56
CA SER A 57 11.40 -5.78 -1.68
C SER A 57 12.00 -5.08 -0.47
N ARG A 58 12.01 -3.74 -0.43
CA ARG A 58 12.33 -2.96 0.77
C ARG A 58 11.29 -3.15 1.89
N PHE A 59 10.07 -3.59 1.57
CA PHE A 59 8.98 -3.80 2.54
C PHE A 59 8.64 -5.28 2.77
N HIS A 60 8.60 -6.08 1.69
CA HIS A 60 8.36 -7.52 1.74
C HIS A 60 8.93 -8.16 0.48
N PRO A 61 9.51 -9.38 0.53
CA PRO A 61 10.04 -10.05 -0.66
C PRO A 61 9.04 -10.12 -1.82
N VAL A 62 9.42 -9.56 -2.97
CA VAL A 62 8.69 -9.64 -4.25
C VAL A 62 9.70 -9.76 -5.39
N SER A 63 9.60 -10.83 -6.19
CA SER A 63 10.49 -11.04 -7.33
C SER A 63 10.01 -10.33 -8.60
N GLU A 64 10.93 -10.10 -9.55
CA GLU A 64 10.60 -9.59 -10.88
C GLU A 64 9.61 -10.50 -11.63
N GLU A 65 9.76 -11.82 -11.48
CA GLU A 65 8.82 -12.80 -12.04
C GLU A 65 7.40 -12.62 -11.50
N THR A 66 7.24 -12.41 -10.19
CA THR A 66 5.91 -12.16 -9.65
C THR A 66 5.32 -10.85 -10.19
N ILE A 67 6.12 -9.79 -10.34
CA ILE A 67 5.64 -8.57 -10.99
C ILE A 67 5.20 -8.86 -12.43
N ARG A 68 5.96 -9.63 -13.20
CA ARG A 68 5.58 -10.06 -14.56
C ARG A 68 4.24 -10.80 -14.56
N ASP A 69 4.08 -11.78 -13.68
CA ASP A 69 2.88 -12.62 -13.63
C ASP A 69 1.65 -11.80 -13.24
N TRP A 70 1.79 -10.90 -12.26
CA TRP A 70 0.73 -9.98 -11.85
C TRP A 70 0.37 -8.96 -12.93
N GLU A 71 1.35 -8.43 -13.67
CA GLU A 71 1.10 -7.57 -14.81
C GLU A 71 0.46 -8.29 -15.99
N GLY A 72 0.52 -9.62 -16.05
CA GLY A 72 -0.16 -10.42 -17.07
C GLY A 72 -1.65 -10.64 -16.79
N ILE A 73 -2.12 -10.30 -15.59
CA ILE A 73 -3.52 -10.42 -15.19
C ILE A 73 -4.26 -9.14 -15.61
N ASP A 74 -5.41 -9.31 -16.25
CA ASP A 74 -6.40 -8.24 -16.40
C ASP A 74 -7.43 -8.37 -15.27
N GLY A 75 -7.43 -7.40 -14.36
CA GLY A 75 -8.23 -7.40 -13.14
C GLY A 75 -7.42 -7.66 -11.86
N VAL A 76 -8.13 -8.13 -10.83
CA VAL A 76 -7.59 -8.29 -9.47
C VAL A 76 -6.58 -9.43 -9.44
N ILE A 77 -5.39 -9.16 -8.89
CA ILE A 77 -4.34 -10.17 -8.75
C ILE A 77 -4.63 -11.09 -7.57
N ASN A 78 -4.16 -12.33 -7.64
CA ASN A 78 -4.10 -13.20 -6.47
C ASN A 78 -2.74 -13.04 -5.77
N ALA A 79 -2.74 -12.39 -4.61
CA ALA A 79 -1.55 -12.10 -3.84
C ALA A 79 -1.84 -12.17 -2.34
N THR A 80 -0.83 -12.53 -1.55
CA THR A 80 -0.92 -12.33 -0.09
C THR A 80 -0.96 -10.83 0.20
N THR A 81 -1.69 -10.44 1.24
CA THR A 81 -1.84 -9.05 1.67
C THR A 81 -0.50 -8.35 1.85
N ALA A 82 0.49 -9.05 2.41
CA ALA A 82 1.83 -8.48 2.63
C ALA A 82 2.55 -8.11 1.31
N ARG A 83 2.47 -8.97 0.28
CA ARG A 83 3.13 -8.71 -1.01
C ARG A 83 2.41 -7.63 -1.82
N ALA A 84 1.08 -7.63 -1.79
CA ALA A 84 0.29 -6.56 -2.41
C ALA A 84 0.61 -5.20 -1.76
N ASN A 85 0.62 -5.15 -0.42
CA ASN A 85 0.95 -3.94 0.33
C ASN A 85 2.37 -3.43 0.05
N ALA A 86 3.35 -4.32 -0.15
CA ALA A 86 4.71 -3.91 -0.50
C ALA A 86 4.78 -3.17 -1.83
N VAL A 87 4.04 -3.63 -2.85
CA VAL A 87 3.97 -2.94 -4.15
C VAL A 87 3.23 -1.61 -4.03
N VAL A 88 2.12 -1.57 -3.29
CA VAL A 88 1.37 -0.32 -3.03
C VAL A 88 2.25 0.71 -2.34
N ARG A 89 3.01 0.30 -1.32
CA ARG A 89 3.93 1.19 -0.59
C ARG A 89 5.09 1.67 -1.46
N ALA A 90 5.64 0.82 -2.33
CA ALA A 90 6.69 1.23 -3.26
C ALA A 90 6.22 2.33 -4.21
N PHE A 91 5.00 2.19 -4.75
CA PHE A 91 4.39 3.24 -5.57
C PHE A 91 4.10 4.50 -4.76
N ASP A 92 3.54 4.36 -3.55
CA ASP A 92 3.28 5.48 -2.66
C ASP A 92 4.57 6.25 -2.37
N GLU A 93 5.64 5.61 -1.86
CA GLU A 93 6.91 6.29 -1.57
C GLU A 93 7.54 6.93 -2.82
N ALA A 94 7.32 6.36 -4.00
CA ALA A 94 7.78 6.98 -5.23
C ALA A 94 6.94 8.21 -5.63
N GLY A 95 5.75 8.40 -5.09
CA GLY A 95 4.83 9.48 -5.46
C GLY A 95 3.83 9.11 -6.54
N VAL A 96 3.51 7.82 -6.67
CA VAL A 96 2.37 7.31 -7.45
C VAL A 96 1.24 6.96 -6.50
N GLU A 97 0.05 7.46 -6.79
CA GLU A 97 -1.18 7.08 -6.11
C GLU A 97 -1.98 6.11 -6.99
N LEU A 98 -2.35 4.96 -6.44
CA LEU A 98 -3.21 3.98 -7.13
C LEU A 98 -4.69 4.26 -6.79
N LEU A 99 -5.53 4.31 -7.82
CA LEU A 99 -6.95 4.65 -7.73
C LEU A 99 -7.80 3.39 -7.83
N ASN A 100 -8.76 3.19 -6.91
CA ASN A 100 -9.58 1.97 -6.81
C ASN A 100 -11.11 2.19 -6.89
N HIS A 101 -11.58 3.44 -6.97
CA HIS A 101 -13.00 3.78 -6.83
C HIS A 101 -13.79 3.64 -8.15
N GLY A 102 -13.96 2.40 -8.64
CA GLY A 102 -14.76 2.11 -9.84
C GLY A 102 -14.06 2.37 -11.18
N ALA A 103 -13.02 3.22 -11.19
CA ALA A 103 -12.09 3.40 -12.31
C ALA A 103 -10.66 3.08 -11.85
N PRO A 104 -10.22 1.82 -11.92
CA PRO A 104 -8.87 1.43 -11.56
C PRO A 104 -7.84 2.20 -12.40
N GLY A 105 -6.85 2.79 -11.74
CA GLY A 105 -5.81 3.54 -12.41
C GLY A 105 -4.66 3.93 -11.50
N ALA A 106 -3.78 4.76 -12.02
CA ALA A 106 -2.67 5.35 -11.28
C ALA A 106 -2.50 6.81 -11.69
N ARG A 107 -2.04 7.66 -10.77
CA ARG A 107 -1.66 9.05 -11.06
C ARG A 107 -0.39 9.42 -10.32
N LEU A 108 0.34 10.42 -10.82
CA LEU A 108 1.40 11.06 -10.04
C LEU A 108 0.76 11.95 -8.97
N ARG A 109 1.32 11.93 -7.76
CA ARG A 109 0.95 12.90 -6.73
C ARG A 109 1.31 14.30 -7.22
N ALA A 110 0.43 15.26 -6.94
CA ALA A 110 0.73 16.66 -7.19
C ALA A 110 1.98 17.03 -6.38
N VAL A 111 2.99 17.56 -7.08
CA VAL A 111 4.04 18.32 -6.42
C VAL A 111 3.39 19.65 -6.12
N GLU A 112 3.09 19.93 -4.84
CA GLU A 112 2.68 21.27 -4.43
C GLU A 112 3.84 22.20 -4.84
N GLN A 113 3.66 22.95 -5.93
CA GLN A 113 4.71 23.83 -6.44
C GLN A 113 4.92 24.91 -5.39
N SER A 114 6.06 24.84 -4.69
CA SER A 114 6.54 25.86 -3.76
C SER A 114 7.20 26.99 -4.52
#